data_AF-A0A7J8Z840-F1
#
_entry.id   AF-A0A7J8Z840-F1
#
_cell.length_a   1.000
_cell.length_b   1.000
_cell.length_c   1.000
_cell.angle_alpha   90.00
_cell.angle_beta   90.00
_cell.angle_gamma   90.00
#
_symmetry.space_group_name_H-M   'P 1'
#
loop_
_entity.id
_entity.type
_entity.pdbx_description
1 polymer ?
#
loop_
_entity_poly.entity_id
_entity_poly.type
_entity_poly.pdbx_seq_one_letter_code
_entity_poly.pdbx_strand_id
1 'polypeptide(L)' 'MALMGGFSRIGNNEITILGNDAEKGSDIDLQEA' A
#
# COMPACT_ATOMS: atom_id res chain seq x y z
N MET A 1 -1.92 2.36 5.68
CA MET A 1 -2.06 1.29 4.68
C MET A 1 -0.71 0.63 4.58
N ALA A 2 -0.63 -0.67 4.84
CA ALA A 2 0.57 -1.45 4.57
C ALA A 2 0.45 -2.02 3.14
N LEU A 3 1.55 -1.96 2.38
CA LEU A 3 1.62 -2.51 1.04
C LEU A 3 2.68 -3.60 1.03
N MET A 4 2.29 -4.84 0.78
CA MET A 4 3.19 -5.99 0.77
C MET A 4 3.84 -6.15 -0.61
N GLY A 5 4.60 -5.14 -1.01
CA GLY A 5 5.24 -5.06 -2.32
C GLY A 5 4.36 -4.43 -3.40
N GLY A 6 5.02 -3.79 -4.39
CA GLY A 6 4.33 -3.09 -5.46
C GLY A 6 5.20 -2.05 -6.16
N PHE A 7 4.59 -1.29 -7.04
CA PHE A 7 5.22 -0.20 -7.77
C PHE A 7 4.37 1.07 -7.67
N SER A 8 5.04 2.20 -7.61
CA SER A 8 4.41 3.51 -7.59
C SER A 8 4.76 4.25 -8.87
N ARG A 9 3.75 4.80 -9.53
CA ARG A 9 3.92 5.71 -10.66
C ARG A 9 3.62 7.12 -10.21
N ILE A 10 4.56 8.03 -10.47
CA ILE A 10 4.42 9.47 -10.20
C ILE A 10 4.34 10.18 -11.56
N GLY A 11 3.32 11.00 -11.77
CA GLY A 11 3.17 11.82 -12.97
C GLY A 11 1.95 12.70 -12.89
N ASN A 12 1.94 13.85 -13.58
CA ASN A 12 0.82 14.79 -13.60
C ASN A 12 0.32 15.21 -12.20
N ASN A 13 1.20 15.31 -11.20
CA ASN A 13 0.86 15.53 -9.79
C ASN A 13 -0.04 14.44 -9.16
N GLU A 14 -0.15 13.29 -9.81
CA GLU A 14 -0.86 12.12 -9.32
C GLU A 14 0.14 11.04 -8.92
N ILE A 15 -0.17 10.34 -7.82
CA ILE A 15 0.57 9.18 -7.35
C ILE A 15 -0.39 7.99 -7.44
N THR A 16 -0.07 7.05 -8.33
CA THR A 16 -0.79 5.78 -8.42
C THR A 16 0.06 4.69 -7.79
N ILE A 17 -0.49 4.03 -6.77
CA ILE A 17 0.14 2.90 -6.09
C ILE A 17 -0.55 1.63 -6.55
N LEU A 18 0.22 0.68 -7.08
CA LEU A 18 -0.25 -0.65 -7.44
C LEU A 18 0.51 -1.66 -6.57
N GLY A 19 -0.22 -2.36 -5.71
CA GLY A 19 0.29 -3.42 -4.85
C GLY A 19 -0.55 -4.68 -4.99
N ASN A 20 0.03 -5.82 -4.64
CA ASN A 20 -0.66 -7.11 -4.71
C ASN A 20 -1.75 -7.21 -3.65
N ASP A 21 -1.44 -6.77 -2.43
CA ASP A 21 -2.36 -6.68 -1.31
C ASP A 21 -2.14 -5.35 -0.57
N ALA A 22 -3.24 -4.78 -0.07
CA ALA A 22 -3.22 -3.53 0.69
C ALA A 22 -4.10 -3.69 1.93
N GLU A 23 -3.47 -3.56 3.10
CA GLU A 23 -4.19 -3.63 4.37
C GLU A 23 -4.39 -2.23 4.93
N LYS A 24 -5.62 -1.92 5.36
CA LYS A 24 -5.91 -0.67 6.04
C LYS A 24 -5.18 -0.63 7.36
N GLY A 25 -4.62 0.54 7.70
CA GLY A 25 -3.83 0.69 8.93
C GLY A 25 -4.62 0.39 10.22
N SER A 26 -5.95 0.52 10.18
CA SER A 26 -6.84 0.15 11.29
C SER A 26 -7.03 -1.35 11.43
N ASP A 27 -6.81 -2.09 10.34
CA ASP A 27 -7.12 -3.51 10.23
C ASP A 27 -5.84 -4.36 10.37
N ILE A 28 -4.65 -3.72 10.32
CA ILE A 28 -3.34 -4.36 10.56
C ILE A 28 -3.33 -4.98 11.97
N ASP A 29 -3.24 -6.30 12.01
CA ASP A 29 -2.86 -7.02 13.22
C ASP A 29 -1.35 -6.87 13.45
N LEU A 30 -0.98 -6.22 14.56
CA LEU A 30 0.41 -6.03 14.95
C LEU A 30 1.15 -7.33 15.30
N GLN A 31 0.43 -8.44 15.46
CA GLN A 31 1.02 -9.77 15.66
C GLN A 31 1.36 -10.47 14.34
N GLU A 32 0.69 -10.10 13.25
CA GLU A 32 0.92 -10.64 11.90
C GLU A 32 1.95 -9.81 11.11
N ALA A 33 2.21 -8.56 11.54
CA ALA A 33 3.18 -7.62 10.96
C ALA A 33 4.62 -7.84 11.45
#